data_AF-A0A966Q3V5-F1
#
_entry.id   AF-A0A966Q3V5-F1
#
_cell.length_a   1.000
_cell.length_b   1.000
_cell.length_c   1.000
_cell.angle_alpha   90.00
_cell.angle_beta   90.00
_cell.angle_gamma   90.00
#
_symmetry.space_group_name_H-M   'P 1'
#
loop_
_entity.id
_entity.type
_entity.pdbx_description
1 polymer ?
#
loop_
_entity_poly.entity_id
_entity_poly.type
_entity_poly.pdbx_seq_one_letter_code
_entity_poly.pdbx_strand_id
1 'polypeptide(L)'
;VDFINKLYNTRDVWKQTSYNNNIRKNFAGIGYQYDQQRDAFIPPKPFNSWILNEDTCIWEAPVAYPQDENKYKWNEQTISWDLVEDTI
;
A
#
# COMPACT_ATOMS: atom_id res chain seq x y z
N VAL A 1 11.48 5.02 -21.68
CA VAL A 1 10.04 5.39 -21.69
C VAL A 1 9.58 5.65 -23.12
N ASP A 2 10.35 6.38 -23.92
CA ASP A 2 10.04 6.73 -25.32
C ASP A 2 9.76 5.56 -26.27
N PHE A 3 10.40 4.40 -26.05
CA PHE A 3 10.12 3.20 -26.83
C PHE A 3 8.65 2.77 -26.74
N ILE A 4 8.06 2.83 -25.54
CA ILE A 4 6.68 2.38 -25.29
C ILE A 4 5.69 3.35 -25.93
N ASN A 5 5.92 4.65 -25.77
CA ASN A 5 5.10 5.68 -26.41
C ASN A 5 5.16 5.59 -27.94
N LYS A 6 6.33 5.25 -28.52
CA LYS A 6 6.46 4.97 -29.96
C LYS A 6 5.76 3.69 -30.38
N LEU A 7 5.84 2.63 -29.59
CA LEU A 7 5.23 1.34 -29.89
C LEU A 7 3.70 1.41 -29.93
N TYR A 8 3.08 2.11 -28.97
CA TYR A 8 1.63 2.21 -28.86
C TYR A 8 1.05 3.50 -29.45
N ASN A 9 1.90 4.38 -30.00
CA ASN A 9 1.54 5.71 -30.48
C ASN A 9 0.73 6.52 -29.44
N THR A 10 1.16 6.46 -28.17
CA THR A 10 0.54 7.20 -27.07
C THR A 10 1.48 8.26 -26.51
N ARG A 11 0.94 9.15 -25.67
CA ARG A 11 1.70 10.17 -24.93
C ARG A 11 1.61 9.92 -23.42
N ASP A 12 1.48 8.65 -23.04
CA ASP A 12 1.26 8.28 -21.66
C ASP A 12 2.53 8.46 -20.83
N VAL A 13 2.33 8.72 -19.54
CA VAL A 13 3.41 8.82 -18.57
C VAL A 13 3.62 7.44 -17.95
N TRP A 14 4.66 6.73 -18.40
CA TRP A 14 5.02 5.45 -17.82
C TRP A 14 6.02 5.63 -16.67
N LYS A 15 5.79 4.91 -15.57
CA LYS A 15 6.69 4.86 -14.42
C LYS A 15 7.19 3.42 -14.27
N GLN A 16 8.50 3.24 -14.30
CA GLN A 16 9.13 1.93 -14.11
C GLN A 16 9.02 1.49 -12.64
N THR A 17 9.05 0.19 -12.37
CA THR A 17 9.09 -0.36 -11.02
C THR A 17 9.94 -1.63 -11.01
N SER A 18 10.45 -2.04 -9.84
CA SER A 18 11.24 -3.26 -9.67
C SER A 18 10.59 -4.18 -8.64
N TYR A 19 10.45 -5.47 -8.95
CA TYR A 19 9.80 -6.45 -8.05
C TYR A 19 10.50 -6.61 -6.69
N ASN A 20 11.72 -6.10 -6.54
CA ASN A 20 12.56 -6.19 -5.37
C ASN A 20 12.88 -4.82 -4.73
N ASN A 21 12.11 -3.77 -5.06
CA ASN A 21 12.27 -2.42 -4.49
C ASN A 21 13.67 -1.77 -4.67
N ASN A 22 14.46 -2.23 -5.66
CA ASN A 22 15.73 -1.57 -6.02
C ASN A 22 15.53 -0.23 -6.74
N ILE A 23 14.35 -0.03 -7.34
CA ILE A 23 13.94 1.18 -8.05
C ILE A 23 12.61 1.59 -7.43
N ARG A 24 12.63 2.65 -6.61
CA ARG A 24 11.51 3.15 -5.79
C ARG A 24 11.24 2.29 -4.55
N LYS A 25 10.55 2.87 -3.56
CA LYS A 25 10.27 2.20 -2.28
C LYS A 25 9.41 0.94 -2.43
N ASN A 26 8.35 1.03 -3.25
CA ASN A 26 7.33 -0.01 -3.35
C ASN A 26 7.10 -0.41 -4.82
N PHE A 27 6.74 -1.67 -5.06
CA PHE A 27 6.36 -2.15 -6.38
C PHE A 27 4.98 -1.63 -6.81
N ALA A 28 4.80 -1.35 -8.10
CA ALA A 28 3.50 -1.00 -8.64
C ALA A 28 2.53 -2.20 -8.59
N GLY A 29 1.41 -2.03 -7.89
CA GLY A 29 0.29 -2.97 -7.88
C GLY A 29 -0.96 -2.40 -8.53
N ILE A 30 -1.93 -3.26 -8.84
CA ILE A 30 -3.25 -2.81 -9.30
C ILE A 30 -3.88 -1.92 -8.20
N GLY A 31 -4.32 -0.72 -8.58
CA GLY A 31 -4.91 0.25 -7.66
C GLY A 31 -3.92 1.13 -6.89
N TYR A 32 -2.62 0.91 -7.05
CA TYR A 32 -1.61 1.77 -6.40
C TYR A 32 -1.52 3.11 -7.11
N GLN A 33 -1.22 4.16 -6.35
CA GLN A 33 -0.98 5.50 -6.87
C GLN A 33 0.50 5.84 -6.76
N TYR A 34 1.07 6.41 -7.82
CA TYR A 34 2.45 6.87 -7.78
C TYR A 34 2.55 8.26 -7.14
N ASP A 35 3.32 8.36 -6.05
CA ASP A 35 3.66 9.62 -5.40
C ASP A 35 5.06 10.05 -5.85
N GLN A 36 5.14 11.19 -6.54
CA GLN A 36 6.39 11.72 -7.08
C GLN A 36 7.30 12.29 -5.99
N GLN A 37 6.76 12.85 -4.91
CA GLN A 37 7.59 13.44 -3.84
C GLN A 37 8.29 12.35 -3.03
N ARG A 38 7.58 11.24 -2.79
CA ARG A 38 8.09 10.10 -2.03
C ARG A 38 8.80 9.05 -2.91
N ASP A 39 8.76 9.24 -4.22
CA ASP A 39 9.17 8.28 -5.26
C ASP A 39 8.75 6.85 -4.94
N ALA A 40 7.45 6.66 -4.70
CA ALA A 40 6.88 5.41 -4.23
C ALA A 40 5.52 5.12 -4.87
N PHE A 41 5.22 3.84 -5.08
CA PHE A 41 3.85 3.40 -5.36
C PHE A 41 3.14 3.14 -4.03
N ILE A 42 2.10 3.92 -3.74
CA ILE A 42 1.34 3.84 -2.49
C ILE A 42 0.09 2.98 -2.74
N PRO A 43 -0.15 1.92 -1.93
CA PRO A 43 -1.37 1.14 -2.03
C PRO A 43 -2.64 1.97 -1.76
N PRO A 44 -3.81 1.53 -2.22
CA PRO A 44 -5.06 2.12 -1.78
C PRO A 44 -5.17 2.03 -0.26
N LYS A 45 -5.70 3.10 0.35
CA LYS A 45 -5.85 3.19 1.79
C LYS A 45 -6.85 2.12 2.29
N PRO A 46 -6.45 1.19 3.18
CA PRO A 46 -7.34 0.11 3.63
C PRO A 46 -8.54 0.62 4.42
N PHE A 47 -8.29 1.56 5.34
CA PHE A 47 -9.30 2.21 6.18
C PHE A 47 -8.94 3.67 6.44
N ASN A 48 -9.91 4.52 6.74
CA ASN A 48 -9.70 5.96 6.89
C ASN A 48 -8.81 6.31 8.08
N SER A 49 -8.85 5.52 9.16
CA SER A 49 -8.03 5.71 10.36
C SER A 49 -6.55 5.38 10.16
N TRP A 50 -6.20 4.62 9.11
CA TRP A 50 -4.82 4.19 8.88
C TRP A 50 -3.93 5.38 8.49
N ILE A 51 -2.67 5.32 8.93
CA ILE A 51 -1.70 6.41 8.76
C ILE A 51 -0.62 5.92 7.79
N LEU A 52 -0.23 6.79 6.85
CA LEU A 52 0.84 6.45 5.92
C LEU A 52 2.17 6.58 6.67
N ASN A 53 2.93 5.49 6.73
CA ASN A 53 4.31 5.56 7.13
C ASN A 53 5.11 6.21 5.99
N GLU A 54 5.66 7.42 6.20
CA GLU A 54 6.34 8.15 5.12
C GLU A 54 7.67 7.53 4.69
N ASP A 55 8.30 6.77 5.59
CA ASP A 55 9.56 6.07 5.34
C ASP A 55 9.36 4.86 4.43
N THR A 56 8.30 4.08 4.66
CA THR A 56 7.99 2.88 3.86
C THR A 56 6.95 3.12 2.76
N CYS A 57 6.17 4.20 2.86
CA CYS A 57 5.03 4.51 2.01
C CYS A 57 3.95 3.41 2.02
N ILE A 58 3.81 2.71 3.15
CA ILE A 58 2.78 1.70 3.41
C ILE A 58 1.82 2.23 4.48
N TRP A 59 0.55 1.86 4.38
CA TRP A 59 -0.46 2.20 5.39
C TRP A 59 -0.32 1.30 6.62
N GLU A 60 -0.27 1.91 7.79
CA GLU A 60 -0.21 1.24 9.09
C GLU A 60 -1.45 1.60 9.92
N ALA A 61 -1.95 0.62 10.69
CA ALA A 61 -3.01 0.88 11.65
C ALA A 61 -2.49 1.80 12.78
N PRO A 62 -3.31 2.74 13.28
CA PRO A 62 -2.89 3.64 14.36
C PRO A 62 -2.69 2.93 15.70
N VAL A 63 -3.27 1.73 15.87
CA VAL A 63 -3.12 0.88 17.05
C VAL A 63 -2.35 -0.39 16.64
N ALA A 64 -1.32 -0.73 17.41
CA ALA A 64 -0.51 -1.91 17.18
C ALA A 64 -1.35 -3.19 17.25
N TYR A 65 -1.06 -4.14 16.36
CA TYR A 65 -1.68 -5.46 16.39
C TYR A 65 -1.28 -6.19 17.70
N PRO A 66 -2.23 -6.82 18.43
CA PRO A 66 -1.91 -7.55 19.66
C PRO A 66 -0.89 -8.67 19.42
N GLN A 67 0.07 -8.84 20.33
CA GLN A 67 1.17 -9.81 20.19
C GLN A 67 0.88 -11.18 20.84
N ASP A 68 -0.39 -11.56 20.96
CA ASP A 68 -0.77 -12.89 21.43
C ASP A 68 -1.01 -13.85 20.26
N GLU A 69 -1.32 -15.11 20.56
CA GLU A 69 -1.53 -16.15 19.54
C GLU A 69 -2.91 -16.08 18.86
N ASN A 70 -3.69 -15.04 19.15
CA ASN A 70 -5.03 -14.91 18.58
C ASN A 70 -5.03 -14.14 17.25
N LYS A 71 -6.13 -14.33 16.52
CA LYS A 71 -6.41 -13.58 15.29
C LYS A 71 -7.31 -12.40 15.59
N TYR A 72 -6.96 -11.24 15.06
CA TYR A 72 -7.77 -10.04 15.16
C TYR A 72 -8.13 -9.49 13.79
N LYS A 73 -9.28 -8.82 13.74
CA LYS A 73 -9.72 -8.03 12.59
C LYS A 73 -9.78 -6.57 12.99
N TRP A 74 -9.32 -5.69 12.11
CA TRP A 74 -9.41 -4.25 12.35
C TRP A 74 -10.87 -3.81 12.36
N ASN A 75 -11.29 -3.14 13.44
CA ASN A 75 -12.57 -2.47 13.56
C ASN A 75 -12.38 -0.96 13.39
N GLU A 76 -12.84 -0.45 12.25
CA GLU A 76 -12.73 0.97 11.91
C GLU A 76 -13.63 1.88 12.74
N GLN A 77 -14.74 1.36 13.28
CA GLN A 77 -15.70 2.16 14.04
C GLN A 77 -15.16 2.47 15.45
N THR A 78 -14.46 1.51 16.04
CA THR A 78 -13.87 1.63 17.39
C THR A 78 -12.39 1.98 17.37
N ILE A 79 -11.75 1.94 16.18
CA ILE A 79 -10.31 2.16 16.01
C ILE A 79 -9.52 1.17 16.89
N SER A 80 -9.89 -0.12 16.81
CA SER A 80 -9.30 -1.20 17.61
C SER A 80 -9.23 -2.52 16.86
N TRP A 81 -8.50 -3.48 17.43
CA TRP A 81 -8.43 -4.86 16.95
C TRP A 81 -9.46 -5.71 17.68
N ASP A 82 -10.43 -6.27 16.95
CA ASP A 82 -11.46 -7.14 17.50
C ASP A 82 -11.05 -8.61 17.33
N LEU A 83 -11.17 -9.39 18.39
CA LEU A 83 -10.85 -10.82 18.39
C LEU A 83 -11.75 -11.56 17.39
N VAL A 84 -11.14 -12.32 16.50
CA VAL A 84 -11.86 -13.24 15.62
C VAL A 84 -12.00 -14.56 16.37
N GLU A 85 -13.16 -14.77 16.99
CA GLU A 85 -13.51 -16.07 17.55
C GLU A 85 -13.81 -17.02 16.39
N ASP A 86 -13.00 -18.07 16.22
CA ASP A 86 -13.30 -19.16 15.29
C ASP A 86 -14.53 -19.92 15.85
N THR A 87 -15.73 -19.53 15.42
CA THR A 87 -16.93 -20.30 15.70
C THR A 87 -16.86 -21.61 14.91
N ILE A 88 -16.65 -22.73 15.63
CA ILE A 88 -16.76 -24.10 15.10
C ILE A 88 -18.23 -24.45 14.88
#